data_AF-A0ABD0Q6T3-F1
#
_entry.id   AF-A0ABD0Q6T3-F1
#
_cell.length_a   1.000
_cell.length_b   1.000
_cell.length_c   1.000
_cell.angle_alpha   90.00
_cell.angle_beta   90.00
_cell.angle_gamma   90.00
#
_symmetry.space_group_name_H-M   'P 1'
#
loop_
_entity.id
_entity.type
_entity.pdbx_description
1 polymer ?
#
loop_
_entity_poly.entity_id
_entity_poly.type
_entity_poly.pdbx_seq_one_letter_code
_entity_poly.pdbx_strand_id
1 'polypeptide(L)'
;MPRNYIRKTDWGSVTYEELEKAFVEVKRGKSIRTVAKERKIGRSTLQRYMKKAEEKREKTVGYRGTAEARRILSEELEEELAENIRMLSERVHGLTPKKCREIAFEFAQKNNIPVPNNWGEQ
;
A
#
# COMPACT_ATOMS: atom_id res chain seq x y z
N MET A 1 -11.71 -9.57 -20.60
CA MET A 1 -11.57 -8.74 -19.39
C MET A 1 -11.86 -7.29 -19.77
N PRO A 2 -12.67 -6.53 -19.00
CA PRO A 2 -12.85 -5.11 -19.27
C PRO A 2 -11.49 -4.40 -19.18
N ARG A 3 -11.20 -3.50 -20.13
CA ARG A 3 -9.91 -2.79 -20.21
C ARG A 3 -9.62 -1.98 -18.95
N ASN A 4 -10.68 -1.52 -18.28
CA ASN A 4 -10.63 -0.84 -16.97
C ASN A 4 -11.43 -1.66 -15.96
N TYR A 5 -10.76 -2.17 -14.92
CA TYR A 5 -11.43 -2.86 -13.82
C TYR A 5 -12.09 -1.86 -12.87
N ILE A 6 -13.41 -1.98 -12.68
CA ILE A 6 -14.13 -1.24 -11.63
C ILE A 6 -14.13 -2.10 -10.36
N ARG A 7 -13.61 -1.54 -9.26
CA ARG A 7 -13.63 -2.19 -7.96
C ARG A 7 -15.05 -2.47 -7.50
N LYS A 8 -15.30 -3.71 -7.05
CA LYS A 8 -16.60 -4.14 -6.53
C LYS A 8 -16.72 -4.03 -5.00
N THR A 9 -15.60 -3.86 -4.32
CA THR A 9 -15.53 -3.79 -2.85
C THR A 9 -15.11 -2.39 -2.41
N ASP A 10 -15.67 -1.97 -1.29
CA ASP A 10 -15.32 -0.74 -0.55
C ASP A 10 -14.18 -0.95 0.44
N TRP A 11 -13.56 -2.14 0.42
CA TRP A 11 -12.53 -2.54 1.39
C TRP A 11 -11.29 -1.65 1.30
N GLY A 12 -10.89 -1.08 2.44
CA GLY A 12 -9.70 -0.22 2.52
C GLY A 12 -9.87 1.15 1.84
N SER A 13 -11.09 1.57 1.54
CA SER A 13 -11.39 2.92 1.04
C SER A 13 -11.28 4.01 2.12
N VAL A 14 -11.39 3.61 3.38
CA VAL A 14 -11.43 4.52 4.53
C VAL A 14 -10.06 5.13 4.79
N THR A 15 -10.02 6.45 4.90
CA THR A 15 -8.79 7.20 5.18
C THR A 15 -8.36 7.04 6.65
N TYR A 16 -7.08 7.30 6.93
CA TYR A 16 -6.56 7.28 8.31
C TYR A 16 -7.28 8.28 9.21
N GLU A 17 -7.51 9.49 8.70
CA GLU A 17 -8.18 10.56 9.45
C GLU A 17 -9.61 10.19 9.86
N GLU A 18 -10.37 9.54 8.97
CA GLU A 18 -11.72 9.08 9.27
C GLU A 18 -11.73 7.97 10.32
N LEU A 19 -10.75 7.06 10.26
CA LEU A 19 -10.58 6.01 11.26
C LEU A 19 -10.18 6.58 12.62
N GLU A 20 -9.31 7.59 12.66
CA GLU A 20 -8.89 8.25 13.89
C GLU A 20 -10.05 9.02 14.54
N LYS A 21 -10.85 9.75 13.74
CA LYS A 21 -12.09 10.39 14.22
C LYS A 21 -13.06 9.37 14.80
N ALA A 22 -13.29 8.25 14.09
CA ALA A 22 -14.15 7.18 14.58
C ALA A 22 -13.61 6.53 15.87
N PHE A 23 -12.30 6.35 15.97
CA PHE A 23 -11.64 5.84 17.18
C PHE A 23 -11.86 6.75 18.39
N VAL A 24 -11.70 8.07 18.22
CA VAL A 24 -11.94 9.05 19.29
C VAL A 24 -13.40 9.02 19.74
N GLU A 25 -14.35 8.90 18.82
CA GLU A 25 -15.78 8.79 19.15
C GLU A 25 -16.12 7.54 19.94
N VAL A 26 -15.52 6.40 19.59
CA VAL A 26 -15.69 5.16 20.37
C VAL A 26 -15.05 5.31 21.76
N LYS A 27 -13.86 5.93 21.86
CA LYS A 27 -13.19 6.18 23.14
C LYS A 27 -13.99 7.11 24.06
N ARG A 28 -14.81 8.00 23.50
CA ARG A 28 -15.76 8.85 24.24
C ARG A 28 -16.98 8.08 24.78
N GLY A 29 -17.10 6.78 24.53
CA GLY A 29 -18.14 5.92 25.08
C GLY A 29 -19.25 5.54 24.09
N LYS A 30 -19.18 5.95 22.81
CA LYS A 30 -20.12 5.47 21.80
C LYS A 30 -19.85 4.00 21.45
N SER A 31 -20.90 3.24 21.15
CA SER A 31 -20.73 1.85 20.72
C SER A 31 -20.04 1.77 19.34
N ILE A 32 -19.15 0.78 19.17
CA ILE A 32 -18.45 0.51 17.90
C ILE A 32 -19.45 0.38 16.74
N ARG A 33 -20.58 -0.28 16.99
CA ARG A 33 -21.61 -0.53 15.96
C ARG A 33 -22.28 0.77 15.51
N THR A 34 -22.54 1.69 16.44
CA THR A 34 -23.17 2.98 16.14
C THR A 34 -22.22 3.84 15.30
N VAL A 35 -20.97 3.99 15.74
CA VAL A 35 -19.96 4.79 15.03
C VAL A 35 -19.65 4.21 13.64
N ALA A 36 -19.53 2.89 13.53
CA ALA A 36 -19.35 2.20 12.25
C ALA A 36 -20.49 2.51 11.25
N LYS A 37 -21.74 2.53 11.73
CA LYS A 37 -22.91 2.85 10.89
C LYS A 37 -22.94 4.34 10.50
N GLU A 38 -22.68 5.24 11.45
CA GLU A 38 -22.65 6.70 11.22
C GLU A 38 -21.58 7.10 10.20
N ARG A 39 -20.38 6.52 10.33
CA ARG A 39 -19.21 6.83 9.50
C ARG A 39 -19.10 5.96 8.25
N LYS A 40 -20.04 5.02 8.03
CA LYS A 40 -20.00 4.02 6.94
C LYS A 40 -18.68 3.23 6.89
N ILE A 41 -18.12 2.94 8.06
CA ILE A 41 -16.90 2.14 8.21
C ILE A 41 -17.32 0.71 8.57
N GLY A 42 -16.72 -0.29 7.94
CA GLY A 42 -16.93 -1.68 8.35
C GLY A 42 -16.58 -1.90 9.83
N ARG A 43 -17.48 -2.53 10.61
CA ARG A 43 -17.26 -2.81 12.05
C ARG A 43 -15.91 -3.49 12.30
N SER A 44 -15.57 -4.49 11.49
CA SER A 44 -14.32 -5.26 11.58
C SER A 44 -13.09 -4.37 11.36
N THR A 45 -13.17 -3.40 10.43
CA THR A 45 -12.10 -2.44 10.16
C THR A 45 -11.84 -1.55 11.36
N LEU A 46 -12.89 -0.99 11.96
CA LEU A 46 -12.78 -0.13 13.15
C LEU A 46 -12.24 -0.92 14.36
N GLN A 47 -12.74 -2.15 14.57
CA GLN A 47 -12.29 -3.01 15.65
C GLN A 47 -10.82 -3.44 15.47
N ARG A 48 -10.39 -3.78 14.24
CA ARG A 48 -8.98 -4.06 13.93
C ARG A 48 -8.09 -2.85 14.21
N TYR A 49 -8.54 -1.66 13.83
CA TYR A 49 -7.82 -0.42 14.07
C TYR A 49 -7.65 -0.13 15.56
N MET A 50 -8.71 -0.27 16.36
CA MET A 50 -8.66 -0.11 17.82
C MET A 50 -7.61 -1.01 18.47
N LYS A 51 -7.63 -2.31 18.15
CA LYS A 51 -6.66 -3.26 18.71
C LYS A 51 -5.22 -2.87 18.35
N LYS A 52 -4.97 -2.47 17.11
CA LYS A 52 -3.64 -2.01 16.66
C LYS A 52 -3.20 -0.70 17.33
N ALA A 53 -4.14 0.23 17.53
CA ALA A 53 -3.88 1.52 18.16
C ALA A 53 -3.54 1.34 19.66
N GLU A 54 -4.22 0.42 20.35
CA GLU A 54 -3.91 0.06 21.75
C GLU A 54 -2.54 -0.60 21.88
N GLU A 55 -2.17 -1.47 20.94
CA GLU A 55 -0.84 -2.11 20.88
C GLU A 55 0.29 -1.12 20.49
N LYS A 56 -0.01 0.18 20.26
CA LYS A 56 0.92 1.20 19.72
C LYS A 56 1.64 0.76 18.43
N ARG A 57 1.10 -0.23 17.73
CA ARG A 57 1.86 -1.00 16.73
C ARG A 57 1.96 -0.36 15.37
N GLU A 58 1.14 0.64 15.03
CA GLU A 58 1.32 1.48 13.82
C GLU A 58 0.15 2.47 13.62
N LYS A 59 0.44 3.60 12.96
CA LYS A 59 -0.55 4.56 12.44
C LYS A 59 -0.88 4.32 10.97
N THR A 60 -0.80 3.08 10.49
CA THR A 60 -0.99 2.75 9.06
C THR A 60 -2.37 2.16 8.80
N VAL A 61 -3.04 2.63 7.76
CA VAL A 61 -4.34 2.11 7.32
C VAL A 61 -4.19 0.97 6.31
N GLY A 62 -5.13 0.01 6.39
CA GLY A 62 -5.25 -1.06 5.42
C GLY A 62 -4.03 -1.99 5.38
N TYR A 63 -3.48 -2.16 4.17
CA TYR A 63 -2.32 -3.00 3.85
C TYR A 63 -0.99 -2.22 3.85
N ARG A 64 -0.98 -0.92 4.17
CA ARG A 64 0.26 -0.12 4.17
C ARG A 64 1.35 -0.70 5.07
N GLY A 65 1.03 -1.09 6.31
CA GLY A 65 2.02 -1.74 7.18
C GLY A 65 2.59 -3.05 6.62
N THR A 66 1.84 -3.80 5.81
CA THR A 66 2.38 -5.00 5.13
C THR A 66 3.28 -4.63 3.95
N ALA A 67 2.98 -3.53 3.26
CA ALA A 67 3.82 -3.01 2.19
C ALA A 67 5.14 -2.45 2.75
N GLU A 68 5.08 -1.69 3.85
CA GLU A 68 6.25 -1.16 4.56
C GLU A 68 7.15 -2.27 5.09
N ALA A 69 6.58 -3.31 5.73
CA ALA A 69 7.36 -4.44 6.23
C ALA A 69 8.05 -5.27 5.14
N ARG A 70 7.60 -5.16 3.87
CA ARG A 70 8.18 -5.85 2.71
C ARG A 70 8.86 -4.87 1.74
N ARG A 71 9.16 -3.65 2.19
CA ARG A 71 9.83 -2.63 1.37
C ARG A 71 11.27 -3.07 1.12
N ILE A 72 11.60 -3.30 -0.15
CA ILE A 72 12.94 -3.74 -0.59
C ILE A 72 13.77 -2.53 -1.05
N LEU A 73 13.14 -1.55 -1.68
CA LEU A 73 13.76 -0.31 -2.17
C LEU A 73 13.52 0.82 -1.16
N SER A 74 14.56 1.58 -0.81
CA SER A 74 14.37 2.82 -0.05
C SER A 74 13.63 3.86 -0.91
N GLU A 75 13.11 4.91 -0.27
CA GLU A 75 12.38 5.98 -0.97
C GLU A 75 13.23 6.65 -2.06
N GLU A 76 14.48 6.94 -1.73
CA GLU A 76 15.46 7.53 -2.64
C GLU A 76 15.69 6.64 -3.88
N LEU A 77 15.80 5.33 -3.67
CA LEU A 77 16.01 4.36 -4.76
C LEU A 77 14.75 4.15 -5.61
N GLU A 78 13.56 4.27 -5.01
CA GLU A 78 12.29 4.23 -5.75
C GLU A 78 12.14 5.46 -6.66
N GLU A 79 12.54 6.64 -6.19
CA GLU A 79 12.54 7.87 -6.99
C GLU A 79 13.51 7.77 -8.17
N GLU A 80 14.74 7.32 -7.93
CA GLU A 80 15.74 7.14 -8.99
C GLU A 80 15.26 6.13 -10.05
N LEU A 81 14.68 5.01 -9.63
CA LEU A 81 14.12 4.02 -10.54
C LEU A 81 12.95 4.59 -11.35
N ALA A 82 12.09 5.40 -10.74
CA ALA A 82 10.95 6.03 -11.42
C ALA A 82 11.42 7.03 -12.48
N GLU A 83 12.41 7.86 -12.18
CA GLU A 83 13.02 8.78 -13.15
C GLU A 83 13.67 8.02 -14.31
N ASN A 84 14.39 6.94 -14.02
CA ASN A 84 14.99 6.08 -15.04
C ASN A 84 13.93 5.50 -15.98
N ILE A 85 12.83 4.96 -15.44
CA ILE A 85 11.73 4.41 -16.25
C ILE A 85 11.05 5.52 -17.09
N ARG A 86 10.88 6.72 -16.51
CA ARG A 86 10.31 7.87 -17.23
C ARG A 86 11.18 8.29 -18.41
N MET A 87 12.47 8.47 -18.20
CA MET A 87 13.44 8.80 -19.27
C MET A 87 13.44 7.72 -20.38
N LEU A 88 13.37 6.45 -20.00
CA LEU A 88 13.30 5.35 -20.97
C LEU A 88 11.98 5.36 -21.75
N SER A 89 10.86 5.74 -21.11
CA SER A 89 9.54 5.83 -21.77
C SER A 89 9.44 6.93 -22.81
N GLU A 90 10.15 8.04 -22.58
CA GLU A 90 10.21 9.17 -23.51
C GLU A 90 11.11 8.83 -24.71
N ARG A 91 12.19 8.06 -24.49
CA ARG A 91 13.18 7.70 -25.53
C ARG A 91 12.82 6.45 -26.32
N VAL A 92 12.14 5.48 -25.71
CA VAL A 92 11.87 4.17 -26.29
C VAL A 92 10.36 3.96 -26.41
N HIS A 93 9.85 3.97 -27.64
CA HIS A 93 8.49 3.55 -27.92
C HIS A 93 8.37 2.03 -27.71
N GLY A 94 7.73 1.60 -26.62
CA GLY A 94 7.43 0.18 -26.36
C GLY A 94 8.04 -0.41 -25.08
N LEU A 95 8.07 0.36 -23.99
CA LEU A 95 8.29 -0.21 -22.66
C LEU A 95 7.10 -1.09 -22.27
N THR A 96 7.29 -2.40 -22.43
CA THR A 96 6.34 -3.39 -21.93
C THR A 96 6.53 -3.59 -20.43
N PRO A 97 5.48 -3.99 -19.69
CA PRO A 97 5.59 -4.31 -18.27
C PRO A 97 6.62 -5.41 -17.94
N LYS A 98 7.03 -6.22 -18.92
CA LYS A 98 8.10 -7.21 -18.74
C LYS A 98 9.47 -6.53 -18.68
N LYS A 99 9.78 -5.65 -19.64
CA LYS A 99 11.03 -4.88 -19.66
C LYS A 99 11.19 -3.99 -18.43
N CYS A 100 10.10 -3.38 -17.95
CA CYS A 100 10.15 -2.59 -16.71
C CYS A 100 10.58 -3.44 -15.50
N ARG A 101 10.16 -4.71 -15.43
CA ARG A 101 10.55 -5.63 -14.35
C ARG A 101 12.01 -6.07 -14.49
N GLU A 102 12.49 -6.30 -15.71
CA GLU A 102 13.90 -6.61 -15.99
C GLU A 102 14.81 -5.44 -15.56
N ILE A 103 14.45 -4.21 -15.93
CA ILE A 103 15.18 -2.99 -15.52
C ILE A 103 15.20 -2.83 -13.99
N ALA A 104 14.08 -3.07 -13.31
CA ALA A 104 14.02 -3.01 -11.86
C ALA A 104 14.89 -4.07 -11.19
N PHE A 105 14.98 -5.28 -11.77
CA PHE A 105 15.86 -6.35 -11.28
C PHE A 105 17.33 -6.03 -11.49
N GLU A 106 17.71 -5.49 -12.66
CA GLU A 106 19.07 -5.01 -12.93
C GLU A 106 19.47 -3.86 -11.99
N PHE A 107 18.55 -2.93 -11.74
CA PHE A 107 18.76 -1.83 -10.80
C PHE A 107 18.99 -2.35 -9.37
N ALA A 108 18.21 -3.34 -8.93
CA ALA A 108 18.39 -3.96 -7.62
C ALA A 108 19.74 -4.70 -7.50
N GLN A 109 20.18 -5.40 -8.55
CA GLN A 109 21.49 -6.05 -8.59
C GLN A 109 22.63 -5.04 -8.53
N LYS A 110 22.56 -3.95 -9.31
CA LYS A 110 23.59 -2.88 -9.32
C LYS A 110 23.75 -2.22 -7.95
N ASN A 111 22.64 -2.03 -7.24
CA ASN A 111 22.61 -1.44 -5.91
C ASN A 111 22.83 -2.46 -4.77
N ASN A 112 23.18 -3.71 -5.08
CA ASN A 112 23.39 -4.80 -4.11
C ASN A 112 22.22 -5.00 -3.12
N ILE A 113 21.00 -4.83 -3.61
CA ILE A 113 19.79 -4.94 -2.80
C ILE A 113 19.41 -6.41 -2.67
N PRO A 114 19.12 -6.93 -1.46
CA PRO A 114 18.72 -8.32 -1.29
C PRO A 114 17.36 -8.56 -1.95
N VAL A 115 17.40 -9.20 -3.12
CA VAL A 115 16.22 -9.61 -3.87
C VAL A 115 15.87 -11.07 -3.54
N PRO A 116 14.58 -11.43 -3.46
CA PRO A 116 14.17 -12.82 -3.29
C PRO A 116 14.65 -13.69 -4.46
N ASN A 117 15.16 -14.90 -4.17
CA ASN A 117 15.67 -15.84 -5.18
C ASN A 117 14.64 -16.17 -6.29
N ASN A 118 13.34 -16.09 -5.98
CA ASN A 118 12.25 -16.35 -6.92
C ASN A 118 12.07 -15.25 -8.00
N TRP A 119 12.92 -14.22 -8.04
CA TRP A 119 12.89 -13.17 -9.07
C TRP A 119 13.75 -13.50 -10.30
N GLY A 120 14.71 -14.42 -10.17
CA GLY A 120 15.61 -14.83 -11.26
C GLY A 120 15.04 -15.92 -12.18
N GLU A 121 13.93 -16.55 -11.82
CA GLU A 121 13.28 -17.60 -12.61
C GLU A 121 12.05 -17.04 -13.35
N GLN A 122 12.24 -16.54 -14.58
CA GLN A 122 11.16 -16.33 -15.57
C GLN A 122 11.57 -16.76 -16.97
#